data_AF-A0A7J4MW97-F1
#
_entry.id   AF-A0A7J4MW97-F1
#
_cell.length_a   1.000
_cell.length_b   1.000
_cell.length_c   1.000
_cell.angle_alpha   90.00
_cell.angle_beta   90.00
_cell.angle_gamma   90.00
#
_symmetry.space_group_name_H-M   'P 1'
#
loop_
_entity.id
_entity.type
_entity.pdbx_description
1 polymer ?
#
loop_
_entity_poly.entity_id
_entity_poly.type
_entity_poly.pdbx_seq_one_letter_code
_entity_poly.pdbx_strand_id
1 'polypeptide(L)'
;ESPWEPLHVERGLSGEDSAVTLLGVEAPHNVNDHRSQRPEDLLDTIIHTASTAGCNNSHVPGELLVIMSPEHAETLASHGWTRDDVKNYIHEGAVVPAEMADRGGRKLDEGLIVDGMVHITRSPADVVLVVAGDAGRHTMIAHGFGGSSESQTVPVRFP
;
A
#
# COMPACT_ATOMS: atom_id res chain seq x y z
N GLU A 1 -18.04 5.08 -1.84
CA GLU A 1 -17.65 6.43 -1.39
C GLU A 1 -16.21 6.39 -0.87
N SER A 2 -15.40 7.41 -1.19
CA SER A 2 -14.01 7.56 -0.73
C SER A 2 -13.88 8.90 0.00
N PRO A 3 -13.26 8.96 1.19
CA PRO A 3 -13.07 10.22 1.90
C PRO A 3 -11.90 11.07 1.36
N TRP A 4 -11.08 10.51 0.47
CA TRP A 4 -9.94 11.19 -0.14
C TRP A 4 -10.08 11.27 -1.66
N GLU A 5 -9.35 12.22 -2.25
CA GLU A 5 -9.25 12.42 -3.70
C GLU A 5 -8.91 11.12 -4.44
N PRO A 6 -9.42 10.91 -5.67
CA PRO A 6 -9.10 9.73 -6.48
C PRO A 6 -7.61 9.61 -6.79
N LEU A 7 -7.13 8.38 -7.00
CA LEU A 7 -5.72 8.10 -7.33
C LEU A 7 -5.24 8.89 -8.56
N HIS A 8 -6.08 9.10 -9.56
CA HIS A 8 -5.67 9.82 -10.77
C HIS A 8 -5.35 11.30 -10.51
N VAL A 9 -6.06 11.92 -9.56
CA VAL A 9 -5.81 13.32 -9.15
C VAL A 9 -4.46 13.42 -8.44
N GLU A 10 -4.17 12.48 -7.54
CA GLU A 10 -2.86 12.35 -6.90
C GLU A 10 -1.73 12.18 -7.93
N ARG A 11 -2.02 11.51 -9.06
CA ARG A 11 -1.07 11.32 -10.18
C ARG A 11 -1.05 12.49 -11.18
N GLY A 12 -1.67 13.63 -10.83
CA GLY A 12 -1.58 14.88 -11.60
C GLY A 12 -2.60 15.05 -12.73
N LEU A 13 -3.61 14.17 -12.82
CA LEU A 13 -4.74 14.36 -13.72
C LEU A 13 -5.80 15.29 -13.10
N SER A 14 -6.67 15.85 -13.92
CA SER A 14 -7.82 16.64 -13.43
C SER A 14 -8.83 15.74 -12.73
N GLY A 15 -9.58 16.27 -11.75
CA GLY A 15 -10.67 15.52 -11.10
C GLY A 15 -11.83 15.15 -12.03
N GLU A 16 -11.93 15.81 -13.18
CA GLU A 16 -12.90 15.50 -14.24
C GLU A 16 -12.38 14.45 -15.24
N ASP A 17 -11.11 14.07 -15.17
CA ASP A 17 -10.52 13.09 -16.09
C ASP A 17 -10.94 11.67 -15.69
N SER A 18 -11.30 10.86 -16.67
CA SER A 18 -11.31 9.40 -16.52
C SER A 18 -9.89 8.86 -16.70
N ALA A 19 -9.49 7.85 -15.93
CA ALA A 19 -8.17 7.27 -16.02
C ALA A 19 -8.17 5.75 -15.77
N VAL A 20 -7.13 5.08 -16.28
CA VAL A 20 -6.81 3.69 -15.97
C VAL A 20 -5.43 3.66 -15.32
N THR A 21 -5.32 2.96 -14.19
CA THR A 21 -4.05 2.64 -13.55
C THR A 21 -3.76 1.15 -13.69
N LEU A 22 -2.61 0.79 -14.24
CA LEU A 22 -2.16 -0.59 -14.38
C LEU A 22 -0.97 -0.87 -13.45
N LEU A 23 -1.04 -1.98 -12.71
CA LEU A 23 0.02 -2.44 -11.81
C LEU A 23 0.30 -3.93 -12.05
N GLY A 24 1.57 -4.32 -12.00
CA GLY A 24 1.98 -5.72 -11.83
C GLY A 24 2.12 -6.02 -10.35
N VAL A 25 1.28 -6.91 -9.82
CA VAL A 25 1.27 -7.27 -8.39
C VAL A 25 1.15 -8.79 -8.17
N GLU A 26 1.55 -9.26 -7.01
CA GLU A 26 1.27 -10.63 -6.55
C GLU A 26 -0.23 -10.82 -6.21
N ALA A 27 -0.60 -12.06 -5.85
CA ALA A 27 -1.98 -12.36 -5.46
C ALA A 27 -2.36 -11.55 -4.20
N PRO A 28 -3.54 -10.89 -4.18
CA PRO A 28 -3.89 -10.03 -3.07
C PRO A 28 -4.18 -10.83 -1.80
N HIS A 29 -3.75 -10.32 -0.65
CA HIS A 29 -4.00 -10.90 0.67
C HIS A 29 -5.08 -10.11 1.41
N ASN A 30 -6.03 -10.81 2.05
CA ASN A 30 -7.09 -10.16 2.79
C ASN A 30 -6.66 -9.77 4.22
N VAL A 31 -6.82 -8.50 4.55
CA VAL A 31 -6.79 -7.97 5.90
C VAL A 31 -8.23 -7.90 6.41
N ASN A 32 -8.55 -8.79 7.35
CA ASN A 32 -9.88 -8.91 7.94
C ASN A 32 -9.90 -8.26 9.33
N ASP A 33 -10.45 -7.05 9.45
CA ASP A 33 -10.46 -6.30 10.71
C ASP A 33 -11.78 -5.57 10.96
N HIS A 34 -12.70 -6.24 11.65
CA HIS A 34 -13.99 -5.66 12.00
C HIS A 34 -13.98 -4.86 13.31
N ARG A 35 -12.85 -4.79 14.01
CA ARG A 35 -12.82 -4.37 15.42
C ARG A 35 -12.09 -3.07 15.66
N SER A 36 -11.05 -2.77 14.90
CA SER A 36 -10.25 -1.57 15.13
C SER A 36 -11.11 -0.31 15.02
N GLN A 37 -11.06 0.54 16.03
CA GLN A 37 -11.78 1.82 16.04
C GLN A 37 -10.82 3.01 15.97
N ARG A 38 -9.52 2.77 16.18
CA ARG A 38 -8.47 3.76 16.10
C ARG A 38 -7.66 3.57 14.82
N PRO A 39 -7.15 4.65 14.22
CA PRO A 39 -6.29 4.59 13.05
C PRO A 39 -5.08 3.66 13.22
N GLU A 40 -4.37 3.79 14.34
CA GLU A 40 -3.14 3.04 14.57
C GLU A 40 -3.41 1.53 14.66
N ASP A 41 -4.43 1.10 15.41
CA ASP A 41 -4.81 -0.31 15.53
C ASP A 41 -5.12 -0.96 14.16
N LEU A 42 -5.82 -0.20 13.30
CA LEU A 42 -6.18 -0.65 11.95
C LEU A 42 -4.95 -0.72 11.04
N LEU A 43 -4.13 0.34 11.03
CA LEU A 43 -2.97 0.42 10.16
C LEU A 43 -1.89 -0.59 10.58
N ASP A 44 -1.68 -0.82 11.88
CA ASP A 44 -0.79 -1.85 12.39
C ASP A 44 -1.21 -3.24 11.90
N THR A 45 -2.52 -3.52 11.87
CA THR A 45 -3.05 -4.79 11.34
C THR A 45 -2.76 -4.95 9.83
N ILE A 46 -2.92 -3.88 9.05
CA ILE A 46 -2.56 -3.86 7.62
C ILE A 46 -1.05 -4.07 7.45
N ILE A 47 -0.23 -3.34 8.21
CA ILE A 47 1.24 -3.40 8.18
C ILE A 47 1.73 -4.80 8.49
N HIS A 48 1.24 -5.42 9.56
CA HIS A 48 1.63 -6.78 9.94
C HIS A 48 1.25 -7.81 8.87
N THR A 49 0.13 -7.61 8.18
CA THR A 49 -0.26 -8.48 7.06
C THR A 49 0.64 -8.28 5.85
N ALA A 50 1.10 -7.05 5.58
CA ALA A 50 1.98 -6.73 4.46
C ALA A 50 3.44 -7.12 4.69
N SER A 51 3.89 -7.15 5.95
CA SER A 51 5.31 -7.27 6.30
C SER A 51 5.75 -8.72 6.49
N THR A 52 5.39 -9.59 5.54
CA THR A 52 5.81 -11.00 5.56
C THR A 52 7.10 -11.18 4.78
N ALA A 53 8.04 -11.97 5.31
CA ALA A 53 9.35 -12.16 4.68
C ALA A 53 9.30 -12.81 3.28
N GLY A 54 8.21 -13.52 2.98
CA GLY A 54 8.00 -14.18 1.69
C GLY A 54 7.34 -13.30 0.62
N CYS A 55 6.97 -12.06 0.93
CA CYS A 55 6.39 -11.17 -0.07
C CYS A 55 7.46 -10.72 -1.09
N ASN A 56 7.04 -10.35 -2.29
CA ASN A 56 7.96 -9.91 -3.34
C ASN A 56 8.84 -8.73 -2.92
N ASN A 57 8.31 -7.82 -2.10
CA ASN A 57 9.01 -6.61 -1.72
C ASN A 57 9.98 -6.77 -0.55
N SER A 58 10.05 -7.96 0.09
CA SER A 58 10.90 -8.17 1.27
C SER A 58 12.39 -7.97 1.00
N HIS A 59 12.81 -8.21 -0.24
CA HIS A 59 14.21 -8.19 -0.68
C HIS A 59 14.44 -7.33 -1.93
N VAL A 60 13.37 -6.91 -2.60
CA VAL A 60 13.39 -5.87 -3.64
C VAL A 60 12.23 -4.90 -3.37
N PRO A 61 12.44 -3.86 -2.54
CA PRO A 61 11.38 -2.91 -2.20
C PRO A 61 10.78 -2.22 -3.44
N GLY A 62 9.50 -1.88 -3.37
CA GLY A 62 8.76 -1.23 -4.45
C GLY A 62 7.32 -0.92 -4.07
N GLU A 63 6.44 -0.77 -5.06
CA GLU A 63 5.04 -0.44 -4.81
C GLU A 63 4.31 -1.51 -3.99
N LEU A 64 3.41 -1.04 -3.13
CA LEU A 64 2.45 -1.83 -2.36
C LEU A 64 1.05 -1.29 -2.67
N LEU A 65 0.22 -2.10 -3.33
CA LEU A 65 -1.18 -1.76 -3.56
C LEU A 65 -1.98 -2.04 -2.28
N VAL A 66 -2.66 -1.01 -1.79
CA VAL A 66 -3.61 -1.11 -0.67
C VAL A 66 -4.99 -0.75 -1.20
N ILE A 67 -5.87 -1.73 -1.26
CA ILE A 67 -7.28 -1.58 -1.63
C ILE A 67 -8.08 -1.55 -0.32
N MET A 68 -8.22 -0.35 0.22
CA MET A 68 -8.90 -0.12 1.48
C MET A 68 -10.42 -0.15 1.28
N SER A 69 -11.14 -0.77 2.21
CA SER A 69 -12.61 -0.70 2.15
C SER A 69 -13.11 0.69 2.55
N PRO A 70 -14.31 1.09 2.09
CA PRO A 70 -14.91 2.38 2.47
C PRO A 70 -15.01 2.56 3.99
N GLU A 71 -15.36 1.51 4.74
CA GLU A 71 -15.48 1.58 6.21
C GLU A 71 -14.13 1.80 6.93
N HIS A 72 -13.05 1.20 6.42
CA HIS A 72 -11.70 1.43 6.94
C HIS A 72 -11.22 2.85 6.62
N ALA A 73 -11.45 3.31 5.38
CA ALA A 73 -11.11 4.67 4.98
C ALA A 73 -11.87 5.70 5.81
N GLU A 74 -13.17 5.49 6.06
CA GLU A 74 -13.99 6.36 6.89
C GLU A 74 -13.53 6.37 8.36
N THR A 75 -13.14 5.20 8.90
CA THR A 75 -12.56 5.12 10.25
C THR A 75 -11.33 6.02 10.38
N LEU A 76 -10.46 6.05 9.36
CA LEU A 76 -9.26 6.89 9.34
C LEU A 76 -9.63 8.38 9.16
N ALA A 77 -10.46 8.70 8.16
CA ALA A 77 -10.82 10.07 7.84
C ALA A 77 -11.62 10.76 8.96
N SER A 78 -12.50 10.03 9.65
CA SER A 78 -13.25 10.56 10.81
C SER A 78 -12.36 10.91 12.01
N HIS A 79 -11.14 10.34 12.07
CA HIS A 79 -10.11 10.71 13.03
C HIS A 79 -9.15 11.78 12.49
N GLY A 80 -9.44 12.38 11.33
CA GLY A 80 -8.67 13.47 10.74
C GLY A 80 -7.45 13.02 9.94
N TRP A 81 -7.30 11.72 9.65
CA TRP A 81 -6.17 11.23 8.86
C TRP A 81 -6.33 11.57 7.39
N THR A 82 -5.29 12.17 6.83
CA THR A 82 -5.17 12.36 5.39
C THR A 82 -4.67 11.09 4.70
N ARG A 83 -4.84 11.02 3.38
CA ARG A 83 -4.25 9.97 2.55
C ARG A 83 -2.72 9.88 2.76
N ASP A 84 -2.05 11.02 2.88
CA ASP A 84 -0.59 11.07 3.05
C ASP A 84 -0.17 10.55 4.43
N ASP A 85 -0.92 10.85 5.49
CA ASP A 85 -0.66 10.30 6.83
C ASP A 85 -0.73 8.77 6.81
N VAL A 86 -1.74 8.21 6.14
CA VAL A 86 -1.89 6.75 5.98
C VAL A 86 -0.71 6.14 5.24
N LYS A 87 -0.31 6.74 4.12
CA LYS A 87 0.82 6.26 3.30
C LYS A 87 2.15 6.34 4.06
N ASN A 88 2.38 7.43 4.79
CA ASN A 88 3.56 7.62 5.63
C ASN A 88 3.62 6.57 6.74
N TYR A 89 2.53 6.39 7.47
CA TYR A 89 2.48 5.43 8.57
C TYR A 89 2.69 3.98 8.09
N ILE A 90 2.08 3.60 6.96
CA ILE A 90 2.32 2.29 6.34
C ILE A 90 3.79 2.14 5.94
N HIS A 91 4.38 3.13 5.26
CA HIS A 91 5.78 3.06 4.85
C HIS A 91 6.72 2.90 6.05
N GLU A 92 6.53 3.70 7.10
CA GLU A 92 7.36 3.68 8.30
C GLU A 92 7.28 2.33 9.03
N GLY A 93 6.09 1.74 9.15
CA GLY A 93 5.89 0.49 9.88
C GLY A 93 6.11 -0.79 9.06
N ALA A 94 6.01 -0.73 7.72
CA ALA A 94 6.05 -1.91 6.88
C ALA A 94 7.49 -2.37 6.60
N VAL A 95 8.06 -3.10 7.57
CA VAL A 95 9.43 -3.59 7.57
C VAL A 95 9.54 -5.09 7.81
N VAL A 96 10.58 -5.69 7.24
CA VAL A 96 10.95 -7.10 7.44
C VAL A 96 12.36 -7.19 8.02
N PRO A 97 12.64 -8.09 8.99
CA PRO A 97 14.00 -8.33 9.45
C PRO A 97 14.94 -8.72 8.31
N ALA A 98 16.11 -8.08 8.22
CA ALA A 98 17.05 -8.29 7.11
C ALA A 98 17.48 -9.76 6.96
N GLU A 99 17.64 -10.49 8.08
CA GLU A 99 17.94 -11.93 8.08
C GLU A 99 16.87 -12.73 7.35
N MET A 100 15.60 -12.35 7.51
CA MET A 100 14.48 -13.06 6.86
C MET A 100 14.34 -12.65 5.40
N ALA A 101 14.59 -11.38 5.07
CA ALA A 101 14.59 -10.85 3.71
C ALA A 101 15.65 -11.53 2.83
N ASP A 102 16.87 -11.74 3.33
CA ASP A 102 17.98 -12.32 2.56
C ASP A 102 17.99 -13.86 2.52
N ARG A 103 16.96 -14.52 3.05
CA ARG A 103 16.96 -15.99 3.21
C ARG A 103 16.36 -16.76 2.03
N GLY A 104 15.32 -16.24 1.39
CA GLY A 104 14.49 -17.02 0.46
C GLY A 104 14.17 -16.36 -0.89
N GLY A 105 14.33 -15.03 -0.98
CA GLY A 105 14.10 -14.27 -2.20
C GLY A 105 15.34 -14.18 -3.10
N ARG A 106 15.43 -13.10 -3.88
CA ARG A 106 16.70 -12.66 -4.48
C ARG A 106 17.62 -12.10 -3.40
N LYS A 107 18.92 -12.06 -3.69
CA LYS A 107 19.92 -11.46 -2.81
C LYS A 107 19.50 -10.04 -2.43
N LEU A 108 19.42 -9.78 -1.13
CA LEU A 108 19.14 -8.46 -0.59
C LEU A 108 20.34 -7.53 -0.84
N ASP A 109 20.06 -6.28 -1.21
CA ASP A 109 21.07 -5.22 -1.21
C ASP A 109 21.27 -4.71 0.22
N GLU A 110 22.49 -4.87 0.76
CA GLU A 110 22.85 -4.44 2.11
C GLU A 110 22.63 -2.94 2.33
N GLY A 111 22.66 -2.12 1.28
CA GLY A 111 22.38 -0.69 1.36
C GLY A 111 20.92 -0.35 1.71
N LEU A 112 20.01 -1.32 1.65
CA LEU A 112 18.60 -1.17 2.02
C LEU A 112 18.34 -1.45 3.50
N ILE A 113 19.35 -1.93 4.24
CA ILE A 113 19.22 -2.31 5.65
C ILE A 113 19.36 -1.06 6.52
N VAL A 114 18.35 -0.81 7.34
CA VAL A 114 18.34 0.23 8.38
C VAL A 114 18.02 -0.44 9.71
N ASP A 115 18.94 -0.34 10.68
CA ASP A 115 18.79 -0.94 12.02
C ASP A 115 18.40 -2.43 12.01
N GLY A 116 18.92 -3.19 11.04
CA GLY A 116 18.64 -4.63 10.88
C GLY A 116 17.29 -4.94 10.23
N MET A 117 16.58 -3.93 9.74
CA MET A 117 15.28 -4.04 9.07
C MET A 117 15.38 -3.56 7.62
N VAL A 118 14.42 -4.00 6.80
CA VAL A 118 14.25 -3.58 5.40
C VAL A 118 12.80 -3.13 5.22
N HIS A 119 12.59 -1.91 4.72
CA HIS A 119 11.25 -1.46 4.33
C HIS A 119 10.80 -2.20 3.07
N ILE A 120 9.52 -2.60 3.02
CA ILE A 120 8.94 -3.22 1.82
C ILE A 120 8.56 -2.18 0.74
N THR A 121 8.64 -0.89 1.07
CA THR A 121 8.40 0.23 0.14
C THR A 121 9.62 1.14 0.15
N ARG A 122 9.95 1.78 -0.98
CA ARG A 122 11.13 2.67 -1.09
C ARG A 122 10.86 4.04 -0.46
N SER A 123 9.60 4.47 -0.47
CA SER A 123 9.12 5.72 0.11
C SER A 123 7.60 5.64 0.32
N PRO A 124 6.97 6.60 1.01
CA PRO A 124 5.51 6.67 1.11
C PRO A 124 4.80 6.73 -0.26
N ALA A 125 5.47 7.21 -1.31
CA ALA A 125 4.90 7.27 -2.67
C ALA A 125 4.68 5.88 -3.29
N ASP A 126 5.34 4.85 -2.79
CA ASP A 126 5.15 3.46 -3.23
C ASP A 126 3.89 2.82 -2.62
N VAL A 127 3.29 3.41 -1.59
CA VAL A 127 2.00 2.96 -1.06
C VAL A 127 0.90 3.46 -2.00
N VAL A 128 0.48 2.60 -2.93
CA VAL A 128 -0.62 2.91 -3.86
C VAL A 128 -1.94 2.65 -3.14
N LEU A 129 -2.50 3.69 -2.53
CA LEU A 129 -3.74 3.62 -1.77
C LEU A 129 -4.96 3.94 -2.65
N VAL A 130 -5.89 2.99 -2.72
CA VAL A 130 -7.20 3.18 -3.34
C VAL A 130 -8.30 2.74 -2.38
N VAL A 131 -9.48 3.35 -2.50
CA VAL A 131 -10.68 2.95 -1.75
C VAL A 131 -11.65 2.29 -2.71
N ALA A 132 -12.02 1.04 -2.43
CA ALA A 132 -12.93 0.29 -3.29
C ALA A 132 -13.69 -0.79 -2.49
N GLY A 133 -14.81 -1.22 -3.03
CA GLY A 133 -15.73 -2.15 -2.38
C GLY A 133 -16.97 -1.44 -1.85
N ASP A 134 -17.66 -2.09 -0.92
CA ASP A 134 -18.89 -1.64 -0.28
C ASP A 134 -18.85 -2.05 1.19
N ALA A 135 -20.00 -2.25 1.83
CA ALA A 135 -20.13 -2.75 3.20
C ALA A 135 -19.23 -3.98 3.44
N GLY A 136 -18.44 -3.91 4.52
CA GLY A 136 -17.45 -4.90 4.90
C GLY A 136 -16.10 -4.28 5.29
N ARG A 137 -15.58 -4.73 6.44
CA ARG A 137 -14.30 -4.29 6.98
C ARG A 137 -13.14 -5.19 6.52
N HIS A 138 -12.94 -5.20 5.21
CA HIS A 138 -11.92 -5.99 4.52
C HIS A 138 -11.04 -5.11 3.64
N THR A 139 -9.77 -4.96 3.99
CA THR A 139 -8.77 -4.36 3.11
C THR A 139 -8.03 -5.45 2.37
N MET A 140 -7.66 -5.22 1.12
CA MET A 140 -6.77 -6.11 0.37
C MET A 140 -5.43 -5.44 0.18
N ILE A 141 -4.35 -6.20 0.31
CA ILE A 141 -3.00 -5.74 -0.01
C ILE A 141 -2.41 -6.60 -1.13
N ALA A 142 -1.59 -6.01 -1.99
CA ALA A 142 -0.84 -6.76 -2.99
C ALA A 142 0.50 -6.08 -3.26
N HIS A 143 1.59 -6.81 -3.04
CA HIS A 143 2.93 -6.31 -3.32
C HIS A 143 3.21 -6.27 -4.82
N GLY A 144 3.97 -5.28 -5.25
CA GLY A 144 4.48 -5.21 -6.61
C GLY A 144 5.56 -6.28 -6.88
N PHE A 145 6.35 -6.05 -7.92
CA PHE A 145 7.51 -6.88 -8.25
C PHE A 145 8.85 -6.16 -8.00
N GLY A 146 8.82 -5.15 -7.13
CA GLY A 146 10.00 -4.41 -6.70
C GLY A 146 10.72 -3.60 -7.79
N GLY A 147 11.77 -2.91 -7.36
CA GLY A 147 12.78 -2.35 -8.26
C GLY A 147 12.21 -1.24 -9.12
N SER A 148 12.17 -1.45 -10.44
CA SER A 148 11.65 -0.50 -11.43
C SER A 148 10.25 -0.85 -11.97
N SER A 149 9.53 -1.80 -11.35
CA SER A 149 8.15 -2.11 -11.72
C SER A 149 7.21 -1.10 -11.06
N GLU A 150 6.71 -0.14 -11.84
CA GLU A 150 5.91 0.98 -11.33
C GLU A 150 4.58 1.10 -12.06
N SER A 151 3.54 1.42 -11.29
CA SER A 151 2.19 1.65 -11.76
C SER A 151 2.14 2.78 -12.78
N GLN A 152 1.36 2.58 -13.83
CA GLN A 152 1.16 3.59 -14.87
C GLN A 152 -0.29 4.05 -14.85
N THR A 153 -0.50 5.35 -14.70
CA THR A 153 -1.83 5.98 -14.76
C THR A 153 -1.94 6.76 -16.06
N VAL A 154 -2.92 6.43 -16.89
CA VAL A 154 -3.15 7.10 -18.18
C VAL A 154 -4.58 7.61 -18.27
N PRO A 155 -4.80 8.82 -18.82
CA PRO A 155 -6.15 9.33 -19.04
C PRO A 155 -6.86 8.51 -20.13
N VAL A 156 -8.15 8.26 -19.93
CA VAL A 156 -9.04 7.65 -20.90
C VAL A 156 -9.82 8.76 -21.59
N ARG A 157 -9.68 8.84 -22.92
CA ARG A 157 -10.47 9.76 -23.75
C ARG A 157 -11.46 8.94 -24.56
N PHE A 158 -12.74 9.27 -24.42
CA PHE A 158 -13.76 8.73 -25.30
C PHE A 158 -13.80 9.56 -26.60
N PRO A 159 -13.95 8.92 -27.77
CA PRO A 159 -14.07 9.62 -29.05
C PRO A 159 -15.33 10.47 -29.17
#